data_AF-A0AA86N333-F1
#
_entry.id   AF-A0AA86N333-F1
#
_cell.length_a   1.000
_cell.length_b   1.000
_cell.length_c   1.000
_cell.angle_alpha   90.00
_cell.angle_beta   90.00
_cell.angle_gamma   90.00
#
_symmetry.space_group_name_H-M   'P 1'
#
loop_
_entity.id
_entity.type
_entity.pdbx_description
1 polymer ?
#
loop_
_entity_poly.entity_id
_entity_poly.type
_entity_poly.pdbx_seq_one_letter_code
_entity_poly.pdbx_strand_id
1 'polypeptide(L)'
;MLSQRQIRLLAATSIVWALSTACDKFNVPRFSHDPVGGPVAPISVRVVLDQQLENAIFTQPVCDNQLWEGRIAEALAQNIRDAGRTRFKSTQVVAASETAASSQFPADYQVLLRLVNKDFVGKDRTGSTDQYMARIDLDLAATYQAVLPDGTVRTMGEGPLRYSDNVSIFTPRVGQAGGRCLTGGLDGTLAKASRALTDQLFAVVAQLPAGGPTSTAVAGAASSPVGAMAVPQPPGAAPMILRVSLLDDNQNHILEPGEKIGLRVDATNTGAGVITHAPLSLGGTPSLIDAFAQSGAGSQDLGPINPGATKSTVLWGRMPSSLSADRGELTVSVTPSWIDQRGTALASAPVGQTLVAAIRSGGSTIAEGQNVGGRASVSPADHNRLALVVAVRHYRDPWPGGDAKPAADPARLAASLQQKLGVSKDRLMLLEDELANRLDIEEALTRWLPERAGRETVLFVYFVGHTIVDAQTGEVYLVPYDAAPDAPLYRFLPLRRLHSHLNQLDAKLSLVFIDGSMSRVNSTSASTTPSKSKKAATAASPNWQGALDRVSNGKGLIIQFARRESQQPFQAEHFLAGFDGQSDLDQDGQVTVGELLRSLKGQAVTVPLISASSPELSIVLSR
;
A
#
# COMPACT_ATOMS: atom_id res chain seq x y z
N MET A 1 5.89 65.90 40.42
CA MET A 1 5.03 66.33 39.30
C MET A 1 5.91 66.93 38.22
N LEU A 2 6.07 66.21 37.11
CA LEU A 2 6.63 66.70 35.84
C LEU A 2 5.91 65.96 34.71
N SER A 3 5.73 66.66 33.60
CA SER A 3 4.59 66.62 32.66
C SER A 3 4.60 65.46 31.64
N GLN A 4 3.39 65.01 31.27
CA GLN A 4 3.03 63.93 30.33
C GLN A 4 3.57 64.05 28.89
N ARG A 5 4.40 65.04 28.55
CA ARG A 5 4.97 65.21 27.20
C ARG A 5 6.39 64.70 27.00
N GLN A 6 7.10 64.25 28.05
CA GLN A 6 8.41 63.58 27.88
C GLN A 6 8.34 62.03 27.84
N ILE A 7 7.15 61.43 28.02
CA ILE A 7 6.97 59.96 28.09
C ILE A 7 6.82 59.32 26.69
N ARG A 8 6.72 60.09 25.60
CA ARG A 8 6.48 59.53 24.25
C ARG A 8 7.66 59.59 23.26
N LEU A 9 8.84 60.08 23.65
CA LEU A 9 10.01 60.13 22.74
C LEU A 9 11.20 59.24 23.15
N LEU A 10 11.08 58.45 24.22
CA LEU A 10 12.13 57.54 24.70
C LEU A 10 11.74 56.05 24.61
N ALA A 11 10.68 55.71 23.88
CA ALA A 11 10.19 54.34 23.70
C ALA A 11 10.43 53.76 22.28
N ALA A 12 11.33 54.37 21.50
CA ALA A 12 11.60 53.95 20.11
C ALA A 12 13.05 53.48 19.83
N THR A 13 13.92 53.43 20.84
CA THR A 13 15.35 53.11 20.63
C THR A 13 15.96 52.21 21.71
N SER A 14 15.16 51.29 22.28
CA SER A 14 15.63 50.32 23.29
C SER A 14 14.95 48.96 23.19
N ILE A 15 14.83 48.36 22.00
CA ILE A 15 14.64 46.89 21.83
C ILE A 15 15.48 46.43 20.64
N VAL A 16 16.73 46.83 20.61
CA VAL A 16 17.82 46.17 19.88
C VAL A 16 18.96 46.20 20.89
N TRP A 17 19.57 45.05 21.19
CA TRP A 17 20.52 44.81 22.29
C TRP A 17 19.94 44.41 23.65
N ALA A 18 19.34 43.22 23.71
CA ALA A 18 19.39 42.38 24.92
C ALA A 18 18.95 40.94 24.56
N LEU A 19 19.77 40.21 23.80
CA LEU A 19 19.65 38.74 23.66
C LEU A 19 21.00 38.22 23.10
N SER A 20 22.09 38.45 23.83
CA SER A 20 23.41 37.93 23.46
C SER A 20 24.23 37.57 24.71
N THR A 21 23.66 36.80 25.63
CA THR A 21 24.42 36.12 26.71
C THR A 21 23.52 35.10 27.43
N ALA A 22 23.15 34.01 26.74
CA ALA A 22 22.72 32.74 27.35
C ALA A 22 22.59 31.66 26.27
N CYS A 23 23.67 31.35 25.58
CA CYS A 23 23.80 30.15 24.75
C CYS A 23 24.96 29.32 25.30
N ASP A 24 24.85 28.94 26.57
CA ASP A 24 25.62 27.86 27.15
C ASP A 24 24.70 27.10 28.10
N LYS A 25 24.53 25.80 27.85
CA LYS A 25 23.64 24.83 28.54
C LYS A 25 22.22 24.62 27.99
N PHE A 26 22.07 24.56 26.67
CA PHE A 26 21.06 23.68 26.07
C PHE A 26 21.75 22.53 25.36
N ASN A 27 21.80 21.38 26.02
CA ASN A 27 22.17 20.12 25.40
C ASN A 27 20.97 19.65 24.57
N VAL A 28 20.89 20.12 23.32
CA VAL A 28 19.89 19.65 22.36
C VAL A 28 20.29 18.22 21.98
N PRO A 29 19.43 17.20 22.17
CA PRO A 29 19.69 15.88 21.62
C PRO A 29 19.82 16.04 20.12
N ARG A 30 21.01 15.74 19.58
CA ARG A 30 21.15 15.49 18.15
C ARG A 30 20.34 14.23 17.87
N PHE A 31 19.12 14.38 17.38
CA PHE A 31 18.44 13.31 16.69
C PHE A 31 19.10 13.16 15.31
N SER A 32 20.27 12.51 15.28
CA SER A 32 20.65 11.73 14.12
C SER A 32 19.57 10.65 13.99
N HIS A 33 18.75 10.73 12.95
CA HIS A 33 18.11 9.53 12.46
C HIS A 33 19.23 8.67 11.92
N ASP A 34 19.69 7.72 12.72
CA ASP A 34 20.31 6.54 12.14
C ASP A 34 19.24 5.91 11.24
N PRO A 35 19.54 5.66 9.95
CA PRO A 35 18.65 4.85 9.16
C PRO A 35 18.56 3.51 9.88
N VAL A 36 17.35 3.06 10.22
CA VAL A 36 17.12 1.67 10.61
C VAL A 36 17.29 0.82 9.35
N GLY A 37 18.54 0.74 8.90
CA GLY A 37 19.00 -0.17 7.87
C GLY A 37 19.33 -1.49 8.55
N GLY A 38 18.94 -2.60 7.92
CA GLY A 38 19.56 -3.88 8.24
C GLY A 38 21.10 -3.78 8.19
N PRO A 39 21.83 -4.73 8.78
CA PRO A 39 23.28 -4.67 8.81
C PRO A 39 23.85 -4.48 7.39
N VAL A 40 24.52 -3.35 7.16
CA VAL A 40 25.22 -3.07 5.91
C VAL A 40 26.30 -4.12 5.74
N ALA A 41 26.23 -4.91 4.66
CA ALA A 41 27.23 -5.93 4.41
C ALA A 41 28.58 -5.25 4.12
N PRO A 42 29.69 -5.68 4.75
CA PRO A 42 30.99 -5.02 4.66
C PRO A 42 31.73 -5.34 3.35
N ILE A 43 30.99 -5.43 2.24
CA ILE A 43 31.51 -5.74 0.90
C ILE A 43 31.32 -4.54 -0.03
N SER A 44 32.25 -4.36 -0.96
CA SER A 44 32.26 -3.31 -1.98
C SER A 44 31.98 -3.93 -3.34
N VAL A 45 30.98 -3.43 -4.05
CA VAL A 45 30.46 -4.09 -5.27
C VAL A 45 30.52 -3.15 -6.45
N ARG A 46 31.14 -3.58 -7.54
CA ARG A 46 31.08 -2.90 -8.84
C ARG A 46 30.11 -3.66 -9.75
N VAL A 47 29.08 -2.98 -10.24
CA VAL A 47 28.18 -3.55 -11.26
C VAL A 47 28.49 -2.92 -12.60
N VAL A 48 28.73 -3.76 -13.60
CA VAL A 48 29.03 -3.36 -14.97
C VAL A 48 27.83 -3.70 -15.84
N LEU A 49 27.25 -2.71 -16.50
CA LEU A 49 26.21 -2.91 -17.50
C LEU A 49 26.88 -3.15 -18.85
N ASP A 50 26.60 -4.26 -19.51
CA ASP A 50 27.17 -4.51 -20.84
C ASP A 50 26.60 -3.53 -21.90
N GLN A 51 27.26 -3.47 -23.05
CA GLN A 51 26.89 -2.55 -24.12
C GLN A 51 25.51 -2.86 -24.74
N GLN A 52 25.05 -4.11 -24.72
CA GLN A 52 23.72 -4.47 -25.24
C GLN A 52 22.60 -4.02 -24.28
N LEU A 53 22.83 -4.14 -22.97
CA LEU A 53 21.95 -3.67 -21.93
C LEU A 53 21.93 -2.13 -21.87
N GLU A 54 23.09 -1.50 -22.00
CA GLU A 54 23.23 -0.03 -22.07
C GLU A 54 22.43 0.57 -23.22
N ASN A 55 22.46 -0.07 -24.39
CA ASN A 55 21.74 0.39 -25.58
C ASN A 55 20.34 -0.22 -25.72
N ALA A 56 19.84 -0.92 -24.69
CA ALA A 56 18.55 -1.60 -24.75
C ALA A 56 17.38 -0.60 -24.69
N ILE A 57 16.66 -0.48 -25.81
CA ILE A 57 15.44 0.32 -25.91
C ILE A 57 14.22 -0.60 -25.98
N PHE A 58 13.27 -0.39 -25.08
CA PHE A 58 11.92 -0.93 -25.17
C PHE A 58 11.08 -0.04 -26.08
N THR A 59 10.42 -0.64 -27.06
CA THR A 59 9.57 0.09 -28.00
C THR A 59 8.14 -0.37 -27.81
N GLN A 60 7.22 0.57 -27.60
CA GLN A 60 5.80 0.25 -27.51
C GLN A 60 4.96 1.26 -28.30
N PRO A 61 4.08 0.82 -29.21
CA PRO A 61 3.26 1.73 -29.96
C PRO A 61 2.13 2.33 -29.09
N VAL A 62 2.01 3.65 -29.09
CA VAL A 62 1.06 4.48 -28.33
C VAL A 62 0.44 5.52 -29.28
N CYS A 63 -0.77 6.03 -29.03
CA CYS A 63 -1.34 7.22 -29.72
C CYS A 63 -1.23 7.25 -31.26
N ASP A 64 -2.09 6.54 -31.97
CA ASP A 64 -1.96 6.32 -33.43
C ASP A 64 -0.56 5.82 -33.83
N ASN A 65 -0.09 4.80 -33.12
CA ASN A 65 1.10 4.04 -33.48
C ASN A 65 2.44 4.82 -33.42
N GLN A 66 2.51 5.91 -32.66
CA GLN A 66 3.79 6.52 -32.26
C GLN A 66 4.56 5.57 -31.35
N LEU A 67 5.86 5.44 -31.53
CA LEU A 67 6.68 4.56 -30.70
C LEU A 67 7.12 5.30 -29.43
N TRP A 68 6.69 4.81 -28.28
CA TRP A 68 7.33 5.15 -27.02
C TRP A 68 8.64 4.35 -26.90
N GLU A 69 9.70 5.04 -26.48
CA GLU A 69 11.02 4.46 -26.25
C GLU A 69 11.36 4.53 -24.76
N GLY A 70 11.44 3.38 -24.12
CA GLY A 70 11.84 3.25 -22.73
C GLY A 70 13.24 2.68 -22.60
N ARG A 71 14.09 3.34 -21.82
CA ARG A 71 15.46 2.89 -21.57
C ARG A 71 15.58 2.27 -20.18
N ILE A 72 16.04 1.02 -20.11
CA ILE A 72 16.10 0.25 -18.86
C ILE A 72 17.43 0.42 -18.14
N ALA A 73 18.51 0.72 -18.85
CA ALA A 73 19.86 0.82 -18.31
C ALA A 73 19.97 1.89 -17.22
N GLU A 74 19.41 3.07 -17.46
CA GLU A 74 19.46 4.21 -16.55
C GLU A 74 18.62 3.94 -15.30
N ALA A 75 17.44 3.36 -15.46
CA ALA A 75 16.58 2.94 -14.36
C ALA A 75 17.27 1.88 -13.50
N LEU A 76 17.91 0.89 -14.13
CA LEU A 76 18.66 -0.17 -13.45
C LEU A 76 19.90 0.38 -12.74
N ALA A 77 20.67 1.24 -13.38
CA ALA A 77 21.82 1.89 -12.77
C ALA A 77 21.42 2.73 -11.55
N GLN A 78 20.31 3.47 -11.64
CA GLN A 78 19.81 4.28 -10.53
C GLN A 78 19.36 3.41 -9.35
N ASN A 79 18.53 2.39 -9.61
CA ASN A 79 18.03 1.49 -8.56
C ASN A 79 19.18 0.72 -7.88
N ILE A 80 20.17 0.24 -8.63
CA ILE A 80 21.35 -0.43 -8.09
C ILE A 80 22.18 0.52 -7.22
N ARG A 81 22.37 1.78 -7.65
CA ARG A 81 23.06 2.80 -6.84
C ARG A 81 22.32 3.09 -5.54
N ASP A 82 21.00 3.28 -5.60
CA ASP A 82 20.20 3.65 -4.44
C ASP A 82 20.07 2.50 -3.44
N ALA A 83 19.77 1.29 -3.91
CA ALA A 83 19.69 0.11 -3.05
C ALA A 83 21.07 -0.37 -2.57
N GLY A 84 22.15 -0.13 -3.34
CA GLY A 84 23.50 -0.53 -2.95
C GLY A 84 24.04 0.29 -1.79
N ARG A 85 23.75 1.60 -1.77
CA ARG A 85 24.14 2.53 -0.69
C ARG A 85 23.62 2.13 0.68
N THR A 86 22.50 1.42 0.75
CA THR A 86 21.89 0.99 2.02
C THR A 86 22.22 -0.44 2.40
N ARG A 87 22.77 -1.25 1.47
CA ARG A 87 23.01 -2.69 1.66
C ARG A 87 24.50 -3.06 1.71
N PHE A 88 25.40 -2.24 1.16
CA PHE A 88 26.82 -2.56 1.01
C PHE A 88 27.73 -1.42 1.46
N LYS A 89 28.98 -1.75 1.83
CA LYS A 89 30.02 -0.78 2.22
C LYS A 89 30.23 0.28 1.14
N SER A 90 30.27 -0.15 -0.12
CA SER A 90 30.25 0.77 -1.26
C SER A 90 29.68 0.07 -2.49
N THR A 91 29.05 0.85 -3.37
CA THR A 91 28.51 0.34 -4.63
C THR A 91 28.82 1.32 -5.75
N GLN A 92 29.36 0.82 -6.86
CA GLN A 92 29.56 1.57 -8.08
C GLN A 92 28.85 0.87 -9.23
N VAL A 93 28.18 1.64 -10.08
CA VAL A 93 27.64 1.15 -11.35
C VAL A 93 28.41 1.83 -12.47
N VAL A 94 28.86 1.06 -13.45
CA VAL A 94 29.66 1.54 -14.57
C VAL A 94 29.02 1.04 -15.86
N ALA A 95 28.86 1.94 -16.83
CA ALA A 95 28.47 1.56 -18.19
C ALA A 95 29.68 1.02 -18.97
N ALA A 96 29.47 0.10 -19.90
CA ALA A 96 30.56 -0.47 -20.71
C ALA A 96 31.36 0.61 -21.46
N SER A 97 30.70 1.71 -21.84
CA SER A 97 31.28 2.88 -22.49
C SER A 97 32.22 3.73 -21.59
N GLU A 98 32.16 3.60 -20.27
CA GLU A 98 32.89 4.44 -19.30
C GLU A 98 34.24 3.83 -18.86
N THR A 99 34.74 2.84 -19.59
CA THR A 99 35.83 1.92 -19.18
C THR A 99 37.21 2.56 -18.94
N ALA A 100 37.42 3.85 -19.22
CA ALA A 100 38.72 4.51 -19.02
C ALA A 100 38.85 5.36 -17.74
N ALA A 101 37.75 5.77 -17.08
CA ALA A 101 37.81 6.79 -16.01
C ALA A 101 37.56 6.26 -14.58
N SER A 102 37.18 4.98 -14.41
CA SER A 102 36.69 4.42 -13.13
C SER A 102 37.58 3.34 -12.49
N SER A 103 38.84 3.22 -12.93
CA SER A 103 39.78 2.17 -12.47
C SER A 103 40.11 2.21 -10.96
N GLN A 104 39.78 3.28 -10.25
CA GLN A 104 40.14 3.49 -8.84
C GLN A 104 39.13 2.99 -7.80
N PHE A 105 37.99 2.40 -8.19
CA PHE A 105 37.03 1.91 -7.20
C PHE A 105 37.46 0.56 -6.59
N PRO A 106 37.76 0.48 -5.28
CA PRO A 106 38.20 -0.76 -4.62
C PRO A 106 36.97 -1.66 -4.40
N ALA A 107 36.66 -2.50 -5.38
CA ALA A 107 35.61 -3.51 -5.30
C ALA A 107 36.16 -4.82 -4.74
N ASP A 108 35.39 -5.49 -3.88
CA ASP A 108 35.61 -6.88 -3.48
C ASP A 108 35.00 -7.84 -4.52
N TYR A 109 33.91 -7.41 -5.16
CA TYR A 109 33.21 -8.18 -6.18
C TYR A 109 32.80 -7.30 -7.37
N GLN A 110 32.86 -7.88 -8.56
CA GLN A 110 32.37 -7.32 -9.81
C GLN A 110 31.21 -8.17 -10.33
N VAL A 111 30.10 -7.54 -10.72
CA VAL A 111 28.99 -8.22 -11.39
C VAL A 111 28.82 -7.66 -12.79
N LEU A 112 28.92 -8.51 -13.80
CA LEU A 112 28.61 -8.15 -15.19
C LEU A 112 27.16 -8.51 -15.49
N LEU A 113 26.35 -7.50 -15.84
CA LEU A 113 24.96 -7.67 -16.25
C LEU A 113 24.85 -7.64 -17.77
N ARG A 114 24.33 -8.73 -18.33
CA ARG A 114 24.07 -8.88 -19.76
C ARG A 114 22.59 -9.00 -20.04
N LEU A 115 22.13 -8.33 -21.09
CA LEU A 115 20.78 -8.52 -21.60
C LEU A 115 20.67 -9.89 -22.31
N VAL A 116 19.74 -10.73 -21.86
CA VAL A 116 19.44 -12.03 -22.51
C VAL A 116 18.20 -11.91 -23.38
N ASN A 117 17.13 -11.35 -22.82
CA ASN A 117 15.87 -11.17 -23.53
C ASN A 117 15.19 -9.87 -23.09
N LYS A 118 14.61 -9.15 -24.03
CA LYS A 118 13.67 -8.05 -23.76
C LYS A 118 12.46 -8.20 -24.67
N ASP A 119 11.29 -8.18 -24.08
CA ASP A 119 10.04 -8.13 -24.83
C ASP A 119 9.02 -7.25 -24.13
N PHE A 120 8.23 -6.53 -24.93
CA PHE A 120 7.11 -5.73 -24.44
C PHE A 120 6.03 -5.75 -25.51
N VAL A 121 5.02 -6.59 -25.29
CA VAL A 121 4.00 -6.92 -26.30
C VAL A 121 2.61 -6.56 -25.79
N GLY A 122 1.89 -5.73 -26.55
CA GLY A 122 0.46 -5.52 -26.35
C GLY A 122 -0.34 -6.75 -26.80
N LYS A 123 -1.21 -7.29 -25.95
CA LYS A 123 -1.93 -8.56 -26.20
C LYS A 123 -3.34 -8.39 -26.78
N ASP A 124 -4.03 -7.31 -26.44
CA ASP A 124 -5.47 -7.13 -26.70
C ASP A 124 -5.78 -5.73 -27.27
N ARG A 125 -4.82 -5.15 -28.00
CA ARG A 125 -5.00 -3.82 -28.60
C ARG A 125 -6.07 -3.85 -29.68
N THR A 126 -7.30 -3.43 -29.34
CA THR A 126 -8.42 -3.31 -30.28
C THR A 126 -9.04 -1.92 -30.22
N GLY A 127 -9.19 -1.26 -31.37
CA GLY A 127 -9.89 0.05 -31.47
C GLY A 127 -9.01 1.28 -31.23
N SER A 128 -9.65 2.47 -31.26
CA SER A 128 -9.00 3.79 -31.16
C SER A 128 -8.71 4.27 -29.74
N THR A 129 -8.98 3.44 -28.72
CA THR A 129 -8.67 3.71 -27.32
C THR A 129 -7.32 3.08 -26.98
N ASP A 130 -6.31 3.88 -26.66
CA ASP A 130 -4.98 3.39 -26.23
C ASP A 130 -4.98 2.85 -24.79
N GLN A 131 -5.93 1.96 -24.50
CA GLN A 131 -5.99 1.15 -23.30
C GLN A 131 -5.90 -0.32 -23.70
N TYR A 132 -4.89 -1.03 -23.22
CA TYR A 132 -4.68 -2.45 -23.55
C TYR A 132 -3.78 -3.12 -22.51
N MET A 133 -3.92 -4.42 -22.33
CA MET A 133 -2.96 -5.27 -21.62
C MET A 133 -1.71 -5.45 -22.45
N ALA A 134 -0.56 -5.27 -21.81
CA ALA A 134 0.73 -5.64 -22.37
C ALA A 134 1.46 -6.59 -21.42
N ARG A 135 2.31 -7.43 -21.98
CA ARG A 135 3.23 -8.27 -21.21
C ARG A 135 4.63 -7.71 -21.39
N ILE A 136 5.32 -7.48 -20.28
CA ILE A 136 6.74 -7.17 -20.28
C ILE A 136 7.50 -8.41 -19.80
N ASP A 137 8.49 -8.83 -20.58
CA ASP A 137 9.43 -9.88 -20.22
C ASP A 137 10.86 -9.32 -20.33
N LEU A 138 11.65 -9.46 -19.26
CA LEU A 138 13.02 -8.99 -19.22
C LEU A 138 13.88 -10.03 -18.49
N ASP A 139 14.80 -10.62 -19.24
CA ASP A 139 15.78 -11.57 -18.72
C ASP A 139 17.18 -10.99 -18.84
N LEU A 140 17.90 -10.96 -17.73
CA LEU A 140 19.31 -10.62 -17.65
C LEU A 140 20.12 -11.83 -17.20
N ALA A 141 21.37 -11.87 -17.58
CA ALA A 141 22.38 -12.77 -17.03
C ALA A 141 23.34 -11.96 -16.15
N ALA A 142 23.48 -12.36 -14.89
CA ALA A 142 24.44 -11.78 -13.97
C ALA A 142 25.65 -12.73 -13.82
N THR A 143 26.81 -12.30 -14.30
CA THR A 143 28.08 -13.02 -14.05
C THR A 143 28.74 -12.43 -12.83
N TYR A 144 28.88 -13.22 -11.77
CA TYR A 144 29.49 -12.82 -10.52
C TYR A 144 30.98 -13.12 -10.56
N GLN A 145 31.79 -12.12 -10.25
CA GLN A 145 33.23 -12.22 -10.26
C GLN A 145 33.81 -11.64 -8.97
N ALA A 146 34.82 -12.30 -8.45
CA ALA A 146 35.56 -11.83 -7.29
C ALA A 146 36.78 -11.05 -7.75
N VAL A 147 37.06 -9.92 -7.12
CA VAL A 147 38.25 -9.10 -7.42
C VAL A 147 39.34 -9.47 -6.41
N LEU A 148 40.44 -10.00 -6.92
CA LEU A 148 41.57 -10.43 -6.10
C LEU A 148 42.46 -9.23 -5.73
N PRO A 149 43.26 -9.31 -4.65
CA PRO A 149 44.11 -8.21 -4.18
C PRO A 149 45.13 -7.70 -5.21
N ASP A 150 45.50 -8.53 -6.19
CA ASP A 150 46.40 -8.19 -7.30
C ASP A 150 45.67 -7.49 -8.47
N GLY A 151 44.36 -7.24 -8.33
CA GLY A 151 43.50 -6.64 -9.35
C GLY A 151 42.98 -7.62 -10.39
N THR A 152 43.32 -8.90 -10.31
CA THR A 152 42.77 -9.92 -11.21
C THR A 152 41.34 -10.28 -10.84
N VAL A 153 40.55 -10.68 -11.83
CA VAL A 153 39.12 -10.94 -11.66
C VAL A 153 38.86 -12.44 -11.87
N ARG A 154 38.23 -13.10 -10.89
CA ARG A 154 37.89 -14.54 -10.95
C ARG A 154 36.39 -14.75 -11.01
N THR A 155 35.90 -15.33 -12.10
CA THR A 155 34.48 -15.69 -12.25
C THR A 155 34.08 -16.76 -11.23
N MET A 156 32.99 -16.51 -10.50
CA MET A 156 32.43 -17.41 -9.48
C MET A 156 31.22 -18.19 -9.99
N GLY A 157 30.47 -17.63 -10.93
CA GLY A 157 29.27 -18.24 -11.49
C GLY A 157 28.41 -17.24 -12.24
N GLU A 158 27.41 -17.75 -12.95
CA GLU A 158 26.41 -16.96 -13.69
C GLU A 158 25.01 -17.36 -13.19
N GLY A 159 24.14 -16.37 -13.00
CA GLY A 159 22.77 -16.56 -12.54
C GLY A 159 21.76 -15.75 -13.37
N PRO A 160 20.56 -16.30 -13.65
CA PRO A 160 19.53 -15.55 -14.37
C PRO A 160 18.81 -14.57 -13.44
N LEU A 161 18.52 -13.37 -13.93
CA LEU A 161 17.58 -12.42 -13.32
C LEU A 161 16.39 -12.30 -14.25
N ARG A 162 15.18 -12.59 -13.76
CA ARG A 162 13.99 -12.67 -14.62
C ARG A 162 12.86 -11.82 -14.09
N TYR A 163 12.21 -11.08 -14.99
CA TYR A 163 11.01 -10.32 -14.70
C TYR A 163 9.98 -10.55 -15.81
N SER A 164 8.77 -10.95 -15.41
CA SER A 164 7.63 -11.13 -16.30
C SER A 164 6.40 -10.59 -15.60
N ASP A 165 5.66 -9.67 -16.24
CA ASP A 165 4.42 -9.15 -15.67
C ASP A 165 3.42 -8.76 -16.77
N ASN A 166 2.12 -8.90 -16.49
CA ASN A 166 1.07 -8.34 -17.35
C ASN A 166 0.67 -6.99 -16.78
N VAL A 167 0.72 -5.94 -17.60
CA VAL A 167 0.48 -4.57 -17.21
C VAL A 167 -0.65 -3.96 -18.02
N SER A 168 -1.52 -3.22 -17.34
CA SER A 168 -2.51 -2.38 -17.99
C SER A 168 -1.84 -1.12 -18.50
N ILE A 169 -1.80 -0.95 -19.81
CA ILE A 169 -1.31 0.27 -20.44
C ILE A 169 -2.49 1.19 -20.69
N PHE A 170 -2.32 2.45 -20.28
CA PHE A 170 -3.28 3.51 -20.55
C PHE A 170 -2.50 4.74 -21.00
N THR A 171 -2.50 5.00 -22.31
CA THR A 171 -1.75 6.11 -22.92
C THR A 171 -2.68 7.04 -23.69
N PRO A 172 -3.64 7.72 -23.03
CA PRO A 172 -4.58 8.60 -23.73
C PRO A 172 -3.88 9.85 -24.26
N ARG A 173 -4.46 10.42 -25.32
CA ARG A 173 -4.06 11.73 -25.87
C ARG A 173 -4.60 12.87 -25.01
N VAL A 174 -3.79 13.90 -24.79
CA VAL A 174 -4.20 15.09 -24.04
C VAL A 174 -3.98 16.37 -24.86
N GLY A 175 -5.05 17.15 -25.02
CA GLY A 175 -5.05 18.47 -25.67
C GLY A 175 -5.17 18.43 -27.19
N GLN A 176 -6.15 19.14 -27.75
CA GLN A 176 -6.38 19.18 -29.21
C GLN A 176 -5.30 19.92 -30.01
N ALA A 177 -4.38 20.63 -29.36
CA ALA A 177 -3.39 21.47 -30.04
C ALA A 177 -1.95 20.92 -30.04
N GLY A 178 -1.70 19.71 -29.52
CA GLY A 178 -0.33 19.20 -29.41
C GLY A 178 -0.10 17.69 -29.41
N GLY A 179 -1.13 16.85 -29.46
CA GLY A 179 -1.00 15.41 -29.73
C GLY A 179 -0.06 14.62 -28.81
N ARG A 180 0.19 15.05 -27.57
CA ARG A 180 1.12 14.38 -26.65
C ARG A 180 0.45 13.20 -25.93
N CYS A 181 1.18 12.09 -25.84
CA CYS A 181 0.79 10.87 -25.13
C CYS A 181 1.17 10.92 -23.66
N LEU A 182 0.28 10.46 -22.80
CA LEU A 182 0.66 10.14 -21.42
C LEU A 182 1.32 8.76 -21.38
N THR A 183 2.66 8.72 -21.27
CA THR A 183 3.44 7.46 -21.23
C THR A 183 3.92 7.07 -19.83
N GLY A 184 3.56 7.83 -18.79
CA GLY A 184 4.05 7.61 -17.43
C GLY A 184 3.75 6.20 -16.86
N GLY A 185 2.72 5.52 -17.34
CA GLY A 185 2.45 4.11 -16.98
C GLY A 185 3.48 3.12 -17.56
N LEU A 186 4.02 3.41 -18.73
CA LEU A 186 5.09 2.64 -19.37
C LEU A 186 6.43 2.87 -18.66
N ASP A 187 6.73 4.14 -18.33
CA ASP A 187 7.91 4.51 -17.55
C ASP A 187 7.88 3.85 -16.15
N GLY A 188 6.71 3.86 -15.49
CA GLY A 188 6.49 3.19 -14.21
C GLY A 188 6.63 1.66 -14.29
N THR A 189 6.26 1.05 -15.42
CA THR A 189 6.43 -0.39 -15.66
C THR A 189 7.90 -0.77 -15.74
N LEU A 190 8.72 -0.02 -16.48
CA LEU A 190 10.17 -0.24 -16.52
C LEU A 190 10.82 -0.01 -15.17
N ALA A 191 10.38 1.01 -14.42
CA ALA A 191 10.88 1.25 -13.07
C ALA A 191 10.57 0.08 -12.12
N LYS A 192 9.39 -0.54 -12.24
CA LYS A 192 9.02 -1.74 -11.48
C LYS A 192 9.90 -2.95 -11.85
N ALA A 193 10.07 -3.22 -13.15
CA ALA A 193 10.92 -4.29 -13.65
C ALA A 193 12.37 -4.14 -13.15
N SER A 194 12.90 -2.92 -13.24
CA SER A 194 14.25 -2.57 -12.81
C SER A 194 14.49 -2.81 -11.31
N ARG A 195 13.52 -2.45 -10.44
CA ARG A 195 13.62 -2.72 -8.99
C ARG A 195 13.60 -4.21 -8.68
N ALA A 196 12.69 -4.96 -9.30
CA ALA A 196 12.60 -6.41 -9.10
C ALA A 196 13.90 -7.13 -9.49
N LEU A 197 14.53 -6.74 -10.60
CA LEU A 197 15.83 -7.26 -11.03
C LEU A 197 16.97 -6.86 -10.09
N THR A 198 16.93 -5.63 -9.56
CA THR A 198 17.90 -5.14 -8.56
C THR A 198 17.80 -5.93 -7.25
N ASP A 199 16.58 -6.25 -6.80
CA ASP A 199 16.37 -7.06 -5.60
C ASP A 199 16.85 -8.50 -5.78
N GLN A 200 16.58 -9.12 -6.93
CA GLN A 200 17.13 -10.44 -7.27
C GLN A 200 18.67 -10.43 -7.30
N LEU A 201 19.27 -9.41 -7.92
CA LEU A 201 20.71 -9.23 -7.96
C LEU A 201 21.29 -9.17 -6.54
N PHE A 202 20.75 -8.30 -5.69
CA PHE A 202 21.28 -8.08 -4.35
C PHE A 202 20.96 -9.20 -3.36
N ALA A 203 19.91 -10.00 -3.60
CA ALA A 203 19.68 -11.22 -2.84
C ALA A 203 20.84 -12.22 -2.96
N VAL A 204 21.49 -12.27 -4.13
CA VAL A 204 22.68 -13.12 -4.37
C VAL A 204 23.95 -12.44 -3.84
N VAL A 205 24.14 -11.15 -4.12
CA VAL A 205 25.33 -10.41 -3.68
C VAL A 205 25.44 -10.35 -2.15
N ALA A 206 24.33 -10.26 -1.43
CA ALA A 206 24.31 -10.26 0.04
C ALA A 206 24.75 -11.59 0.67
N GLN A 207 24.77 -12.69 -0.10
CA GLN A 207 25.24 -14.00 0.37
C GLN A 207 26.75 -14.21 0.13
N LEU A 208 27.42 -13.26 -0.52
CA LEU A 208 28.86 -13.34 -0.77
C LEU A 208 29.65 -13.10 0.53
N PRO A 209 30.75 -13.84 0.76
CA PRO A 209 31.50 -13.76 2.00
C PRO A 209 32.16 -12.39 2.19
N ALA A 210 32.09 -11.90 3.42
CA ALA A 210 32.76 -10.68 3.88
C ALA A 210 34.30 -10.89 3.93
N GLY A 211 35.06 -10.00 3.29
CA GLY A 211 36.54 -10.05 3.27
C GLY A 211 37.18 -10.44 1.93
N GLY A 212 36.38 -10.64 0.88
CA GLY A 212 36.87 -11.01 -0.46
C GLY A 212 37.33 -12.48 -0.54
N PRO A 213 37.60 -12.99 -1.75
CA PRO A 213 38.13 -14.33 -1.94
C PRO A 213 39.56 -14.42 -1.35
N THR A 214 39.73 -15.02 -0.19
CA THR A 214 41.07 -15.35 0.30
C THR A 214 41.71 -16.37 -0.65
N SER A 215 42.88 -16.02 -1.18
CA SER A 215 43.70 -16.89 -2.01
C SER A 215 44.27 -18.03 -1.17
N THR A 216 43.49 -19.09 -0.95
CA THR A 216 44.00 -20.41 -0.59
C THR A 216 43.17 -21.48 -1.28
N ALA A 217 43.36 -21.61 -2.60
CA ALA A 217 43.13 -22.88 -3.26
C ALA A 217 44.45 -23.67 -3.18
N VAL A 218 44.50 -24.67 -2.29
CA VAL A 218 45.42 -25.79 -2.45
C VAL A 218 44.60 -27.00 -2.81
N ALA A 219 45.04 -27.67 -3.87
CA ALA A 219 44.47 -28.85 -4.49
C ALA A 219 44.39 -30.06 -3.54
N GLY A 220 43.45 -30.97 -3.83
CA GLY A 220 43.35 -32.32 -3.25
C GLY A 220 41.89 -32.72 -3.03
N ALA A 221 41.22 -33.34 -4.00
CA ALA A 221 41.20 -34.79 -4.21
C ALA A 221 40.62 -35.57 -3.02
N ALA A 222 39.39 -36.07 -3.23
CA ALA A 222 38.80 -37.35 -2.79
C ALA A 222 38.87 -37.81 -1.32
N SER A 223 37.73 -38.39 -0.90
CA SER A 223 37.49 -39.35 0.19
C SER A 223 37.03 -38.82 1.57
N SER A 224 35.81 -39.22 1.95
CA SER A 224 35.43 -39.54 3.36
C SER A 224 36.08 -40.89 3.75
N PRO A 225 36.11 -41.38 5.03
CA PRO A 225 35.23 -41.03 6.17
C PRO A 225 35.85 -41.10 7.62
N VAL A 226 34.95 -40.93 8.61
CA VAL A 226 34.93 -41.41 10.02
C VAL A 226 35.58 -40.55 11.14
N GLY A 227 34.74 -40.18 12.13
CA GLY A 227 35.12 -40.21 13.56
C GLY A 227 34.71 -39.00 14.41
N ALA A 228 33.53 -39.09 15.02
CA ALA A 228 33.06 -38.60 16.34
C ALA A 228 33.89 -37.56 17.13
N MET A 229 33.34 -36.62 17.90
CA MET A 229 31.98 -36.20 18.28
C MET A 229 32.16 -34.87 19.04
N ALA A 230 31.37 -33.85 18.72
CA ALA A 230 30.98 -32.81 19.68
C ALA A 230 29.53 -32.42 19.35
N VAL A 231 28.71 -32.37 20.40
CA VAL A 231 27.24 -32.42 20.43
C VAL A 231 26.55 -31.48 19.43
N PRO A 232 25.57 -31.97 18.62
CA PRO A 232 24.88 -31.18 17.62
C PRO A 232 23.80 -30.28 18.22
N GLN A 233 23.77 -29.00 17.85
CA GLN A 233 22.49 -28.29 17.74
C GLN A 233 21.64 -29.01 16.68
N PRO A 234 20.32 -29.20 16.88
CA PRO A 234 19.48 -29.89 15.91
C PRO A 234 19.52 -29.14 14.56
N PRO A 235 20.04 -29.74 13.49
CA PRO A 235 19.92 -29.20 12.14
C PRO A 235 18.56 -29.66 11.59
N GLY A 236 17.61 -28.76 11.36
CA GLY A 236 16.32 -29.22 10.80
C GLY A 236 15.09 -28.30 10.76
N ALA A 237 15.22 -26.98 10.61
CA ALA A 237 14.08 -26.09 10.29
C ALA A 237 14.56 -25.00 9.30
N ALA A 238 14.03 -24.79 8.09
CA ALA A 238 12.93 -25.42 7.35
C ALA A 238 13.25 -25.35 5.84
N PRO A 239 12.92 -26.39 5.04
CA PRO A 239 12.66 -26.23 3.61
C PRO A 239 11.15 -26.04 3.36
N MET A 240 10.52 -25.04 3.99
CA MET A 240 9.16 -24.59 3.66
C MET A 240 8.92 -23.18 4.23
N ILE A 241 8.23 -22.31 3.48
CA ILE A 241 7.64 -21.07 3.98
C ILE A 241 6.13 -21.28 4.15
N LEU A 242 5.60 -20.99 5.33
CA LEU A 242 4.17 -21.07 5.64
C LEU A 242 3.60 -19.65 5.83
N ARG A 243 2.46 -19.37 5.20
CA ARG A 243 1.63 -18.19 5.47
C ARG A 243 0.20 -18.62 5.77
N VAL A 244 -0.36 -18.06 6.83
CA VAL A 244 -1.68 -18.42 7.35
C VAL A 244 -2.47 -17.15 7.62
N SER A 245 -3.75 -17.15 7.26
CA SER A 245 -4.68 -16.06 7.56
C SER A 245 -6.05 -16.58 7.94
N LEU A 246 -6.69 -15.95 8.93
CA LEU A 246 -8.07 -16.22 9.29
C LEU A 246 -9.00 -15.32 8.47
N LEU A 247 -10.04 -15.90 7.89
CA LEU A 247 -11.09 -15.27 7.13
C LEU A 247 -12.32 -15.20 8.02
N ASP A 248 -12.78 -13.99 8.30
CA ASP A 248 -14.00 -13.70 9.03
C ASP A 248 -15.13 -13.47 8.00
N ASP A 249 -16.27 -14.15 8.16
CA ASP A 249 -17.41 -14.09 7.22
C ASP A 249 -18.08 -12.70 7.22
N ASN A 250 -18.10 -12.01 8.36
CA ASN A 250 -18.70 -10.68 8.45
C ASN A 250 -17.67 -9.54 8.54
N GLN A 251 -16.37 -9.88 8.57
CA GLN A 251 -15.22 -8.98 8.46
C GLN A 251 -15.17 -7.88 9.55
N ASN A 252 -15.68 -8.16 10.75
CA ASN A 252 -15.63 -7.24 11.88
C ASN A 252 -14.43 -7.49 12.81
N HIS A 253 -13.57 -8.46 12.50
CA HIS A 253 -12.38 -8.89 13.27
C HIS A 253 -12.66 -9.41 14.68
N ILE A 254 -13.92 -9.71 15.00
CA ILE A 254 -14.36 -10.27 16.28
C ILE A 254 -15.18 -11.51 15.98
N LEU A 255 -14.64 -12.67 16.36
CA LEU A 255 -15.30 -13.94 16.10
C LEU A 255 -16.50 -14.12 17.03
N GLU A 256 -17.68 -14.26 16.44
CA GLU A 256 -18.95 -14.36 17.15
C GLU A 256 -19.47 -15.82 17.23
N PRO A 257 -20.28 -16.16 18.24
CA PRO A 257 -20.88 -17.50 18.34
C PRO A 257 -21.69 -17.85 17.09
N GLY A 258 -21.40 -19.01 16.48
CA GLY A 258 -22.11 -19.48 15.29
C GLY A 258 -21.70 -18.81 13.98
N GLU A 259 -20.68 -17.96 13.98
CA GLU A 259 -20.11 -17.34 12.79
C GLU A 259 -19.36 -18.36 11.92
N LYS A 260 -19.48 -18.22 10.59
CA LYS A 260 -18.67 -18.99 9.64
C LYS A 260 -17.27 -18.36 9.59
N ILE A 261 -16.22 -19.19 9.60
CA ILE A 261 -14.84 -18.70 9.53
C ILE A 261 -14.04 -19.54 8.55
N GLY A 262 -13.04 -18.95 7.90
CA GLY A 262 -12.12 -19.64 7.00
C GLY A 262 -10.69 -19.58 7.53
N LEU A 263 -9.89 -20.61 7.31
CA LEU A 263 -8.47 -20.60 7.58
C LEU A 263 -7.73 -20.86 6.27
N ARG A 264 -7.11 -19.83 5.71
CA ARG A 264 -6.29 -19.95 4.51
C ARG A 264 -4.86 -20.30 4.89
N VAL A 265 -4.32 -21.30 4.22
CA VAL A 265 -2.96 -21.80 4.43
C VAL A 265 -2.24 -21.87 3.08
N ASP A 266 -1.14 -21.13 2.97
CA ASP A 266 -0.26 -21.08 1.80
C ASP A 266 1.12 -21.65 2.21
N ALA A 267 1.48 -22.83 1.67
CA ALA A 267 2.73 -23.52 1.96
C ALA A 267 3.61 -23.56 0.72
N THR A 268 4.82 -23.01 0.80
CA THR A 268 5.78 -22.95 -0.30
C THR A 268 6.97 -23.84 -0.01
N ASN A 269 7.23 -24.84 -0.87
CA ASN A 269 8.42 -25.67 -0.75
C ASN A 269 9.66 -24.89 -1.20
N THR A 270 10.56 -24.57 -0.28
CA THR A 270 11.84 -23.90 -0.58
C THR A 270 13.02 -24.86 -0.67
N GLY A 271 12.78 -26.15 -0.48
CA GLY A 271 13.78 -27.19 -0.58
C GLY A 271 13.99 -27.71 -2.01
N ALA A 272 15.06 -28.48 -2.18
CA ALA A 272 15.40 -29.12 -3.46
C ALA A 272 14.64 -30.44 -3.72
N GLY A 273 14.07 -31.06 -2.67
CA GLY A 273 13.29 -32.30 -2.77
C GLY A 273 11.79 -32.03 -2.90
N VAL A 274 11.06 -32.95 -3.54
CA VAL A 274 9.59 -32.93 -3.55
C VAL A 274 9.10 -33.30 -2.15
N ILE A 275 8.31 -32.43 -1.53
CA ILE A 275 7.59 -32.75 -0.31
C ILE A 275 6.47 -33.69 -0.70
N THR A 276 6.43 -34.88 -0.11
CA THR A 276 5.46 -35.93 -0.42
C THR A 276 4.21 -35.82 0.44
N HIS A 277 4.39 -35.53 1.73
CA HIS A 277 3.29 -35.27 2.67
C HIS A 277 3.60 -34.04 3.51
N ALA A 278 2.58 -33.24 3.77
CA ALA A 278 2.61 -32.03 4.56
C ALA A 278 1.31 -31.95 5.40
N PRO A 279 1.16 -32.84 6.42
CA PRO A 279 0.05 -32.81 7.36
C PRO A 279 -0.02 -31.47 8.10
N LEU A 280 -1.24 -30.95 8.16
CA LEU A 280 -1.62 -29.76 8.91
C LEU A 280 -2.10 -30.16 10.32
N SER A 281 -1.69 -29.41 11.33
CA SER A 281 -2.20 -29.49 12.69
C SER A 281 -2.59 -28.12 13.23
N LEU A 282 -3.66 -28.09 14.02
CA LEU A 282 -4.17 -26.91 14.70
C LEU A 282 -3.94 -27.04 16.21
N GLY A 283 -3.56 -25.94 16.86
CA GLY A 283 -3.37 -25.83 18.30
C GLY A 283 -3.79 -24.44 18.81
N GLY A 284 -3.76 -24.25 20.13
CA GLY A 284 -4.15 -23.00 20.77
C GLY A 284 -5.49 -23.09 21.51
N THR A 285 -6.32 -22.06 21.41
CA THR A 285 -7.57 -21.92 22.17
C THR A 285 -8.61 -22.96 21.73
N PRO A 286 -9.20 -23.74 22.65
CA PRO A 286 -10.13 -24.83 22.31
C PRO A 286 -11.27 -24.40 21.40
N SER A 287 -11.91 -23.26 21.65
CA SER A 287 -13.01 -22.75 20.84
C SER A 287 -12.64 -22.50 19.36
N LEU A 288 -11.38 -22.12 19.08
CA LEU A 288 -10.90 -21.91 17.72
C LEU A 288 -10.52 -23.22 17.03
N ILE A 289 -10.01 -24.20 17.79
CA ILE A 289 -9.74 -25.54 17.26
C ILE A 289 -11.06 -26.24 16.94
N ASP A 290 -12.02 -26.20 17.87
CA ASP A 290 -13.35 -26.78 17.73
C ASP A 290 -14.12 -26.19 16.54
N ALA A 291 -13.88 -24.92 16.22
CA ALA A 291 -14.49 -24.27 15.07
C ALA A 291 -14.18 -24.97 13.73
N PHE A 292 -13.03 -25.64 13.63
CA PHE A 292 -12.61 -26.38 12.44
C PHE A 292 -12.69 -27.90 12.58
N ALA A 293 -13.20 -28.41 13.71
CA ALA A 293 -13.27 -29.84 13.98
C ALA A 293 -14.17 -30.60 12.98
N GLN A 294 -15.30 -29.99 12.58
CA GLN A 294 -16.23 -30.59 11.61
C GLN A 294 -15.69 -30.58 10.17
N SER A 295 -14.67 -29.76 9.91
CA SER A 295 -14.07 -29.56 8.58
C SER A 295 -12.95 -30.55 8.28
N GLY A 296 -12.59 -31.41 9.24
CA GLY A 296 -11.48 -32.35 9.11
C GLY A 296 -10.10 -31.69 9.14
N ALA A 297 -10.00 -30.44 9.59
CA ALA A 297 -8.77 -29.63 9.55
C ALA A 297 -7.56 -30.28 10.23
N GLY A 298 -7.78 -31.06 11.29
CA GLY A 298 -6.72 -31.79 12.00
C GLY A 298 -6.19 -33.04 11.27
N SER A 299 -6.78 -33.41 10.12
CA SER A 299 -6.38 -34.56 9.30
C SER A 299 -6.03 -34.17 7.87
N GLN A 300 -5.91 -32.87 7.57
CA GLN A 300 -5.67 -32.39 6.22
C GLN A 300 -4.18 -32.47 5.86
N ASP A 301 -3.88 -33.22 4.80
CA ASP A 301 -2.57 -33.22 4.17
C ASP A 301 -2.61 -32.30 2.94
N LEU A 302 -1.67 -31.37 2.85
CA LEU A 302 -1.53 -30.53 1.66
C LEU A 302 -1.10 -31.37 0.45
N GLY A 303 -0.64 -32.61 0.63
CA GLY A 303 -0.20 -33.50 -0.44
C GLY A 303 1.11 -33.05 -1.08
N PRO A 304 1.48 -33.57 -2.26
CA PRO A 304 2.80 -33.32 -2.80
C PRO A 304 2.99 -31.85 -3.21
N ILE A 305 4.15 -31.29 -2.86
CA ILE A 305 4.56 -29.91 -3.19
C ILE A 305 5.96 -29.96 -3.82
N ASN A 306 6.05 -29.61 -5.11
CA ASN A 306 7.30 -29.57 -5.85
C ASN A 306 8.22 -28.43 -5.38
N PRO A 307 9.55 -28.54 -5.52
CA PRO A 307 10.49 -27.44 -5.27
C PRO A 307 10.05 -26.13 -5.93
N GLY A 308 10.00 -25.05 -5.15
CA GLY A 308 9.59 -23.71 -5.60
C GLY A 308 8.08 -23.51 -5.79
N ALA A 309 7.26 -24.57 -5.68
CA ALA A 309 5.82 -24.46 -5.81
C ALA A 309 5.16 -24.06 -4.48
N THR A 310 4.08 -23.28 -4.57
CA THR A 310 3.19 -22.95 -3.45
C THR A 310 1.90 -23.72 -3.59
N LYS A 311 1.43 -24.30 -2.49
CA LYS A 311 0.11 -24.94 -2.40
C LYS A 311 -0.76 -24.17 -1.42
N SER A 312 -1.97 -23.84 -1.87
CA SER A 312 -2.94 -23.04 -1.13
C SER A 312 -4.19 -23.86 -0.83
N THR A 313 -4.70 -23.77 0.39
CA THR A 313 -6.00 -24.34 0.79
C THR A 313 -6.74 -23.40 1.72
N VAL A 314 -8.06 -23.52 1.74
CA VAL A 314 -8.92 -22.81 2.70
C VAL A 314 -9.79 -23.84 3.42
N LEU A 315 -9.71 -23.82 4.74
CA LEU A 315 -10.52 -24.65 5.63
C LEU A 315 -11.69 -23.82 6.14
N TRP A 316 -12.91 -24.20 5.81
CA TRP A 316 -14.11 -23.53 6.32
C TRP A 316 -14.60 -24.21 7.58
N GLY A 317 -14.75 -23.44 8.66
CA GLY A 317 -15.28 -23.86 9.94
C GLY A 317 -16.42 -22.97 10.41
N ARG A 318 -16.90 -23.23 11.63
CA ARG A 318 -17.96 -22.44 12.27
C ARG A 318 -17.69 -22.31 13.76
N MET A 319 -17.72 -21.10 14.29
CA MET A 319 -17.48 -20.82 15.70
C MET A 319 -18.50 -21.54 16.60
N PRO A 320 -18.07 -22.16 17.71
CA PRO A 320 -18.97 -22.78 18.68
C PRO A 320 -19.94 -21.77 19.29
N SER A 321 -21.14 -22.23 19.65
CA SER A 321 -22.16 -21.37 20.28
C SER A 321 -21.80 -20.95 21.72
N SER A 322 -20.91 -21.70 22.38
CA SER A 322 -20.40 -21.40 23.73
C SER A 322 -18.91 -21.04 23.64
N LEU A 323 -18.58 -19.78 23.88
CA LEU A 323 -17.22 -19.26 23.81
C LEU A 323 -16.72 -18.93 25.22
N SER A 324 -15.62 -19.55 25.63
CA SER A 324 -15.04 -19.46 26.97
C SER A 324 -13.94 -18.41 27.12
N ALA A 325 -13.66 -17.63 26.08
CA ALA A 325 -12.58 -16.66 26.04
C ALA A 325 -12.95 -15.44 25.17
N ASP A 326 -12.49 -14.25 25.57
CA ASP A 326 -12.65 -12.99 24.81
C ASP A 326 -11.53 -12.76 23.78
N ARG A 327 -10.51 -13.60 23.83
CA ARG A 327 -9.36 -13.62 22.91
C ARG A 327 -8.88 -15.04 22.76
N GLY A 328 -8.57 -15.45 21.54
CA GLY A 328 -8.02 -16.77 21.26
C GLY A 328 -6.76 -16.71 20.41
N GLU A 329 -5.90 -17.69 20.62
CA GLU A 329 -4.73 -17.94 19.78
C GLU A 329 -4.98 -19.21 18.97
N LEU A 330 -4.67 -19.17 17.68
CA LEU A 330 -4.74 -20.33 16.79
C LEU A 330 -3.38 -20.55 16.17
N THR A 331 -2.68 -21.58 16.63
CA THR A 331 -1.42 -22.03 16.05
C THR A 331 -1.72 -23.03 14.94
N VAL A 332 -1.21 -22.75 13.75
CA VAL A 332 -1.31 -23.64 12.59
C VAL A 332 0.09 -24.11 12.25
N SER A 333 0.30 -25.41 12.24
CA SER A 333 1.59 -26.02 11.90
C SER A 333 1.48 -27.03 10.77
N VAL A 334 2.51 -27.08 9.94
CA VAL A 334 2.68 -28.05 8.85
C VAL A 334 3.97 -28.81 9.09
N THR A 335 3.91 -30.15 9.02
CA THR A 335 5.10 -30.99 9.18
C THR A 335 5.48 -31.61 7.83
N PRO A 336 6.38 -31.00 7.04
CA PRO A 336 6.72 -31.55 5.74
C PRO A 336 7.59 -32.79 5.85
N SER A 337 7.35 -33.74 4.96
CA SER A 337 8.11 -34.96 4.80
C SER A 337 8.39 -35.25 3.33
N TRP A 338 9.52 -35.87 3.05
CA TRP A 338 10.03 -36.15 1.70
C TRP A 338 10.83 -37.45 1.68
N ILE A 339 11.12 -37.95 0.48
CA ILE A 339 11.97 -39.12 0.26
C ILE A 339 13.33 -38.64 -0.26
N ASP A 340 14.42 -39.06 0.38
CA ASP A 340 15.78 -38.74 -0.06
C ASP A 340 16.21 -39.57 -1.29
N GLN A 341 17.34 -39.24 -1.89
CA GLN A 341 17.86 -39.96 -3.07
C GLN A 341 18.21 -41.43 -2.81
N ARG A 342 18.20 -41.88 -1.55
CA ARG A 342 18.41 -43.27 -1.14
C ARG A 342 17.10 -44.01 -0.83
N GLY A 343 15.94 -43.37 -1.04
CA GLY A 343 14.63 -43.96 -0.78
C GLY A 343 14.21 -43.90 0.69
N THR A 344 14.88 -43.11 1.53
CA THR A 344 14.57 -42.99 2.96
C THR A 344 13.55 -41.88 3.18
N ALA A 345 12.47 -42.16 3.92
CA ALA A 345 11.51 -41.14 4.33
C ALA A 345 12.09 -40.27 5.45
N LEU A 346 12.08 -38.95 5.26
CA LEU A 346 12.55 -37.95 6.20
C LEU A 346 11.42 -36.94 6.47
N ALA A 347 11.38 -36.40 7.68
CA ALA A 347 10.47 -35.32 8.07
C ALA A 347 11.26 -34.19 8.76
N SER A 348 10.86 -32.93 8.55
CA SER A 348 11.43 -31.81 9.29
C SER A 348 10.66 -31.55 10.58
N ALA A 349 11.20 -30.66 11.42
CA ALA A 349 10.41 -30.05 12.48
C ALA A 349 9.17 -29.34 11.89
N PRO A 350 8.05 -29.29 12.64
CA PRO A 350 6.86 -28.58 12.22
C PRO A 350 7.15 -27.09 12.02
N VAL A 351 6.72 -26.54 10.88
CA VAL A 351 6.74 -25.10 10.59
C VAL A 351 5.35 -24.56 10.95
N GLY A 352 5.28 -23.60 11.87
CA GLY A 352 3.99 -23.08 12.32
C GLY A 352 3.92 -21.56 12.39
N GLN A 353 2.70 -21.05 12.29
CA GLN A 353 2.34 -19.66 12.50
C GLN A 353 1.20 -19.58 13.51
N THR A 354 1.32 -18.68 14.49
CA THR A 354 0.24 -18.40 15.44
C THR A 354 -0.51 -17.15 15.01
N LEU A 355 -1.83 -17.27 14.95
CA LEU A 355 -2.76 -16.16 14.76
C LEU A 355 -3.41 -15.81 16.10
N VAL A 356 -3.79 -14.56 16.25
CA VAL A 356 -4.52 -14.07 17.41
C VAL A 356 -5.84 -13.50 16.91
N ALA A 357 -6.96 -13.90 17.52
CA ALA A 357 -8.28 -13.42 17.19
C ALA A 357 -8.99 -12.87 18.44
N ALA A 358 -9.72 -11.76 18.28
CA ALA A 358 -10.68 -11.30 19.28
C ALA A 358 -11.95 -12.16 19.19
N ILE A 359 -12.53 -12.51 20.33
CA ILE A 359 -13.70 -13.40 20.41
C ILE A 359 -14.75 -12.70 21.27
N ARG A 360 -16.02 -12.69 20.86
CA ARG A 360 -17.10 -12.15 21.70
C ARG A 360 -17.72 -13.28 22.52
N SER A 361 -17.42 -13.35 23.81
CA SER A 361 -18.09 -14.31 24.69
C SER A 361 -19.59 -13.97 24.79
N GLY A 362 -20.44 -14.96 24.53
CA GLY A 362 -21.89 -14.85 24.65
C GLY A 362 -22.27 -14.72 26.13
N GLY A 363 -22.14 -13.52 26.68
CA GLY A 363 -22.25 -13.26 28.12
C GLY A 363 -22.58 -11.82 28.46
N SER A 364 -23.53 -11.20 27.78
CA SER A 364 -24.38 -10.16 28.39
C SER A 364 -25.59 -9.90 27.51
N THR A 365 -26.75 -10.32 28.03
CA THR A 365 -28.02 -9.67 27.76
C THR A 365 -27.85 -8.16 27.82
N ILE A 366 -28.32 -7.50 26.77
CA ILE A 366 -28.45 -6.04 26.66
C ILE A 366 -29.05 -5.51 27.96
N ALA A 367 -28.23 -4.79 28.74
CA ALA A 367 -28.74 -3.89 29.74
C ALA A 367 -29.19 -2.63 29.02
N GLU A 368 -30.51 -2.58 28.80
CA GLU A 368 -31.28 -1.36 28.58
C GLU A 368 -30.88 -0.30 29.61
N GLY A 369 -30.58 0.91 29.12
CA GLY A 369 -30.68 2.13 29.93
C GLY A 369 -29.37 2.85 30.25
N GLN A 370 -29.00 3.81 29.40
CA GLN A 370 -29.00 5.19 29.87
C GLN A 370 -29.66 6.09 28.82
N ASN A 371 -30.86 6.52 29.18
CA ASN A 371 -31.71 7.48 28.51
C ASN A 371 -31.03 8.85 28.61
N VAL A 372 -30.56 9.39 27.48
CA VAL A 372 -30.43 10.84 27.29
C VAL A 372 -31.40 11.19 26.15
N GLY A 373 -32.41 11.97 26.49
CA GLY A 373 -33.64 12.14 25.72
C GLY A 373 -33.44 12.61 24.27
N GLY A 374 -34.08 11.87 23.37
CA GLY A 374 -34.23 12.16 21.96
C GLY A 374 -34.54 10.85 21.25
N ARG A 375 -35.83 10.55 21.01
CA ARG A 375 -36.27 9.33 20.33
C ARG A 375 -35.84 9.43 18.86
N ALA A 376 -34.60 9.05 18.55
CA ALA A 376 -34.10 9.01 17.18
C ALA A 376 -34.91 7.96 16.40
N SER A 377 -35.55 8.42 15.33
CA SER A 377 -36.21 7.58 14.33
C SER A 377 -35.18 6.64 13.70
N VAL A 378 -35.38 5.33 13.79
CA VAL A 378 -34.56 4.36 13.04
C VAL A 378 -35.20 4.19 11.68
N SER A 379 -34.49 4.60 10.63
CA SER A 379 -34.94 4.43 9.25
C SER A 379 -34.93 2.94 8.86
N PRO A 380 -36.00 2.41 8.26
CA PRO A 380 -36.01 1.06 7.70
C PRO A 380 -34.88 0.88 6.67
N ALA A 381 -34.35 -0.34 6.55
CA ALA A 381 -33.35 -0.65 5.53
C ALA A 381 -33.89 -0.38 4.11
N ASP A 382 -33.11 0.33 3.30
CA ASP A 382 -33.42 0.75 1.95
C ASP A 382 -32.39 0.16 0.98
N HIS A 383 -32.85 -0.75 0.11
CA HIS A 383 -32.00 -1.43 -0.87
C HIS A 383 -31.36 -0.49 -1.89
N ASN A 384 -31.80 0.76 -1.98
CA ASN A 384 -31.20 1.77 -2.84
C ASN A 384 -30.06 2.53 -2.15
N ARG A 385 -29.76 2.26 -0.88
CA ARG A 385 -28.68 2.92 -0.15
C ARG A 385 -27.44 2.03 -0.18
N LEU A 386 -26.30 2.64 -0.45
CA LEU A 386 -25.00 1.97 -0.54
C LEU A 386 -23.95 2.85 0.13
N ALA A 387 -23.03 2.27 0.89
CA ALA A 387 -21.99 3.03 1.56
C ALA A 387 -20.61 2.37 1.43
N LEU A 388 -19.60 3.20 1.18
CA LEU A 388 -18.18 2.85 1.28
C LEU A 388 -17.52 3.85 2.25
N VAL A 389 -17.05 3.35 3.39
CA VAL A 389 -16.30 4.12 4.38
C VAL A 389 -14.85 3.66 4.32
N VAL A 390 -13.94 4.59 4.06
CA VAL A 390 -12.48 4.37 4.05
C VAL A 390 -11.88 5.26 5.12
N ALA A 391 -11.39 4.64 6.20
CA ALA A 391 -10.83 5.35 7.34
C ALA A 391 -9.41 4.90 7.62
N VAL A 392 -8.44 5.77 7.35
CA VAL A 392 -7.04 5.53 7.68
C VAL A 392 -6.66 6.41 8.86
N ARG A 393 -6.71 5.84 10.06
CA ARG A 393 -6.35 6.51 11.30
C ARG A 393 -4.90 6.22 11.62
N HIS A 394 -4.52 4.95 11.59
CA HIS A 394 -3.16 4.48 11.85
C HIS A 394 -2.54 4.03 10.56
N TYR A 395 -1.47 4.68 10.12
CA TYR A 395 -0.74 4.26 8.93
C TYR A 395 0.26 3.15 9.28
N ARG A 396 0.55 2.28 8.31
CA ARG A 396 1.59 1.25 8.46
C ARG A 396 2.94 1.86 8.82
N ASP A 397 3.31 2.91 8.09
CA ASP A 397 4.52 3.70 8.32
C ASP A 397 4.12 5.04 8.95
N PRO A 398 4.81 5.53 9.99
CA PRO A 398 4.42 6.77 10.68
C PRO A 398 4.44 8.01 9.78
N TRP A 399 3.33 8.74 9.71
CA TRP A 399 3.22 9.96 8.90
C TRP A 399 3.61 11.25 9.65
N PRO A 400 4.25 12.24 8.99
CA PRO A 400 4.48 13.56 9.57
C PRO A 400 3.14 14.22 9.96
N GLY A 401 3.04 14.63 11.23
CA GLY A 401 1.77 15.11 11.80
C GLY A 401 0.98 14.05 12.57
N GLY A 402 1.47 12.80 12.57
CA GLY A 402 0.88 11.67 13.27
C GLY A 402 -0.29 11.03 12.54
N ASP A 403 -0.95 10.12 13.26
CA ASP A 403 -2.17 9.45 12.85
C ASP A 403 -3.27 10.46 12.54
N ALA A 404 -4.06 10.15 11.50
CA ALA A 404 -5.22 10.98 11.20
C ALA A 404 -6.21 10.81 12.36
N LYS A 405 -6.65 11.94 12.93
CA LYS A 405 -7.68 11.97 13.96
C LYS A 405 -9.01 12.28 13.29
N PRO A 406 -9.79 11.27 12.89
CA PRO A 406 -11.12 11.52 12.36
C PRO A 406 -11.95 12.18 13.45
N ALA A 407 -12.83 13.10 13.07
CA ALA A 407 -13.67 13.76 14.07
C ALA A 407 -14.79 12.85 14.61
N ALA A 408 -15.11 11.75 13.93
CA ALA A 408 -15.97 10.69 14.47
C ALA A 408 -15.30 9.33 14.29
N ASP A 409 -15.61 8.42 15.19
CA ASP A 409 -15.25 7.01 15.11
C ASP A 409 -15.87 6.38 13.83
N PRO A 410 -15.08 5.78 12.93
CA PRO A 410 -15.57 5.14 11.70
C PRO A 410 -16.66 4.11 11.93
N ALA A 411 -16.59 3.34 13.03
CA ALA A 411 -17.61 2.37 13.39
C ALA A 411 -18.94 3.05 13.78
N ARG A 412 -18.88 4.19 14.48
CA ARG A 412 -20.07 4.99 14.80
C ARG A 412 -20.69 5.63 13.58
N LEU A 413 -19.85 6.08 12.63
CA LEU A 413 -20.30 6.59 11.34
C LEU A 413 -21.03 5.47 10.58
N ALA A 414 -20.43 4.30 10.46
CA ALA A 414 -21.06 3.15 9.79
C ALA A 414 -22.41 2.79 10.44
N ALA A 415 -22.47 2.69 11.77
CA ALA A 415 -23.70 2.45 12.51
C ALA A 415 -24.77 3.54 12.25
N SER A 416 -24.36 4.81 12.18
CA SER A 416 -25.27 5.91 11.87
C SER A 416 -25.81 5.85 10.45
N LEU A 417 -24.98 5.47 9.45
CA LEU A 417 -25.44 5.27 8.08
C LEU A 417 -26.48 4.14 7.99
N GLN A 418 -26.31 3.08 8.77
CA GLN A 418 -27.30 2.00 8.85
C GLN A 418 -28.59 2.47 9.51
N GLN A 419 -28.50 3.10 10.68
CA GLN A 419 -29.66 3.48 11.49
C GLN A 419 -30.46 4.65 10.91
N LYS A 420 -29.77 5.68 10.39
CA LYS A 420 -30.40 6.95 9.99
C LYS A 420 -30.68 7.01 8.49
N LEU A 421 -29.80 6.42 7.68
CA LEU A 421 -29.92 6.42 6.22
C LEU A 421 -30.42 5.09 5.66
N GLY A 422 -30.72 4.10 6.52
CA GLY A 422 -31.26 2.82 6.09
C GLY A 422 -30.29 1.99 5.25
N VAL A 423 -28.98 2.22 5.32
CA VAL A 423 -28.02 1.38 4.59
C VAL A 423 -28.03 -0.03 5.18
N SER A 424 -28.33 -1.06 4.38
CA SER A 424 -28.30 -2.44 4.87
C SER A 424 -26.85 -2.92 5.11
N LYS A 425 -26.66 -3.89 6.02
CA LYS A 425 -25.33 -4.39 6.40
C LYS A 425 -24.53 -4.93 5.21
N ASP A 426 -25.17 -5.60 4.27
CA ASP A 426 -24.58 -6.15 3.04
C ASP A 426 -24.25 -5.08 1.97
N ARG A 427 -24.70 -3.84 2.18
CA ARG A 427 -24.52 -2.66 1.33
C ARG A 427 -23.71 -1.57 2.03
N LEU A 428 -22.98 -1.92 3.09
CA LEU A 428 -22.00 -1.05 3.73
C LEU A 428 -20.65 -1.76 3.76
N MET A 429 -19.63 -1.17 3.15
CA MET A 429 -18.24 -1.60 3.28
C MET A 429 -17.49 -0.60 4.17
N LEU A 430 -16.86 -1.10 5.23
CA LEU A 430 -15.97 -0.33 6.09
C LEU A 430 -14.54 -0.86 5.89
N LEU A 431 -13.68 -0.04 5.29
CA LEU A 431 -12.25 -0.27 5.19
C LEU A 431 -11.56 0.61 6.21
N GLU A 432 -11.06 0.00 7.28
CA GLU A 432 -10.39 0.70 8.37
C GLU A 432 -8.94 0.25 8.52
N ASP A 433 -8.03 1.22 8.67
CA ASP A 433 -6.61 1.02 8.90
C ASP A 433 -6.04 -0.06 7.94
N GLU A 434 -5.64 -1.24 8.43
CA GLU A 434 -5.05 -2.32 7.62
C GLU A 434 -5.87 -2.71 6.37
N LEU A 435 -7.20 -2.63 6.45
CA LEU A 435 -8.13 -2.90 5.35
C LEU A 435 -8.30 -1.72 4.39
N ALA A 436 -7.87 -0.52 4.78
CA ALA A 436 -7.83 0.66 3.93
C ALA A 436 -6.51 0.75 3.13
N ASN A 437 -5.93 -0.40 2.78
CA ASN A 437 -4.76 -0.44 1.90
C ASN A 437 -5.15 -0.22 0.43
N ARG A 438 -4.14 0.06 -0.40
CA ARG A 438 -4.33 0.42 -1.81
C ARG A 438 -5.09 -0.63 -2.62
N LEU A 439 -4.86 -1.92 -2.33
CA LEU A 439 -5.47 -3.02 -3.08
C LEU A 439 -6.95 -3.15 -2.72
N ASP A 440 -7.27 -3.15 -1.43
CA ASP A 440 -8.65 -3.32 -0.94
C ASP A 440 -9.54 -2.13 -1.32
N ILE A 441 -9.01 -0.90 -1.30
CA ILE A 441 -9.74 0.26 -1.81
C ILE A 441 -10.01 0.12 -3.31
N GLU A 442 -9.03 -0.36 -4.10
CA GLU A 442 -9.25 -0.58 -5.54
C GLU A 442 -10.24 -1.72 -5.81
N GLU A 443 -10.21 -2.81 -5.04
CA GLU A 443 -11.21 -3.88 -5.15
C GLU A 443 -12.61 -3.38 -4.80
N ALA A 444 -12.73 -2.53 -3.78
CA ALA A 444 -14.00 -1.91 -3.44
C ALA A 444 -14.56 -1.06 -4.59
N LEU A 445 -13.70 -0.27 -5.25
CA LEU A 445 -14.09 0.61 -6.36
C LEU A 445 -14.34 -0.14 -7.68
N THR A 446 -13.58 -1.19 -7.97
CA THR A 446 -13.59 -1.88 -9.27
C THR A 446 -14.50 -3.10 -9.31
N ARG A 447 -14.86 -3.67 -8.15
CA ARG A 447 -15.66 -4.89 -8.06
C ARG A 447 -16.86 -4.73 -7.12
N TRP A 448 -16.62 -4.40 -5.85
CA TRP A 448 -17.69 -4.44 -4.84
C TRP A 448 -18.80 -3.41 -5.09
N LEU A 449 -18.44 -2.16 -5.43
CA LEU A 449 -19.38 -1.09 -5.77
C LEU A 449 -20.15 -1.40 -7.07
N PRO A 450 -19.49 -1.75 -8.20
CA PRO A 450 -20.20 -2.13 -9.44
C PRO A 450 -21.20 -3.29 -9.27
N GLU A 451 -20.90 -4.29 -8.44
CA GLU A 451 -21.80 -5.42 -8.18
C GLU A 451 -23.08 -5.01 -7.41
N ARG A 452 -23.08 -3.85 -6.73
CA ARG A 452 -24.18 -3.41 -5.85
C ARG A 452 -24.89 -2.14 -6.31
N ALA A 453 -24.22 -1.28 -7.07
CA ALA A 453 -24.77 -0.03 -7.54
C ALA A 453 -25.73 -0.25 -8.72
N GLY A 454 -26.95 0.29 -8.60
CA GLY A 454 -27.96 0.30 -9.66
C GLY A 454 -28.58 1.69 -9.85
N ARG A 455 -29.52 1.80 -10.79
CA ARG A 455 -30.09 3.08 -11.27
C ARG A 455 -30.75 3.97 -10.22
N GLU A 456 -31.28 3.39 -9.15
CA GLU A 456 -31.87 4.15 -8.04
C GLU A 456 -30.91 4.32 -6.87
N THR A 457 -29.67 3.82 -6.97
CA THR A 457 -28.73 3.83 -5.85
C THR A 457 -28.28 5.24 -5.50
N VAL A 458 -28.40 5.57 -4.21
CA VAL A 458 -27.73 6.71 -3.57
C VAL A 458 -26.53 6.17 -2.81
N LEU A 459 -25.34 6.45 -3.33
CA LEU A 459 -24.07 6.00 -2.78
C LEU A 459 -23.46 7.07 -1.87
N PHE A 460 -23.06 6.67 -0.68
CA PHE A 460 -22.28 7.47 0.26
C PHE A 460 -20.83 6.97 0.27
N VAL A 461 -19.88 7.83 -0.06
CA VAL A 461 -18.44 7.54 0.06
C VAL A 461 -17.86 8.46 1.10
N TYR A 462 -17.26 7.91 2.15
CA TYR A 462 -16.58 8.70 3.19
C TYR A 462 -15.12 8.30 3.25
N PHE A 463 -14.22 9.24 3.00
CA PHE A 463 -12.78 9.07 3.18
C PHE A 463 -12.30 9.95 4.32
N VAL A 464 -11.55 9.37 5.25
CA VAL A 464 -10.80 10.11 6.28
C VAL A 464 -9.37 9.59 6.36
N GLY A 465 -8.40 10.51 6.41
CA GLY A 465 -6.98 10.19 6.39
C GLY A 465 -6.12 11.38 5.93
N HIS A 466 -4.89 11.10 5.52
CA HIS A 466 -4.02 12.08 4.86
C HIS A 466 -4.40 12.27 3.39
N THR A 467 -4.21 13.49 2.91
CA THR A 467 -4.33 13.88 1.50
C THR A 467 -3.10 14.66 1.06
N ILE A 468 -2.64 14.35 -0.13
CA ILE A 468 -1.46 14.97 -0.74
C ILE A 468 -1.89 15.82 -1.91
N VAL A 469 -1.38 17.04 -1.96
CA VAL A 469 -1.54 17.94 -3.10
C VAL A 469 -0.18 18.10 -3.77
N ASP A 470 -0.12 17.77 -5.05
CA ASP A 470 1.03 18.12 -5.88
C ASP A 470 1.07 19.65 -6.03
N ALA A 471 2.10 20.28 -5.50
CA ALA A 471 2.24 21.73 -5.49
C ALA A 471 2.46 22.34 -6.89
N GLN A 472 2.83 21.54 -7.91
CA GLN A 472 2.97 22.02 -9.29
C GLN A 472 1.66 21.92 -10.07
N THR A 473 0.97 20.78 -9.96
CA THR A 473 -0.22 20.48 -10.79
C THR A 473 -1.53 20.77 -10.07
N GLY A 474 -1.50 20.89 -8.73
CA GLY A 474 -2.68 20.99 -7.88
C GLY A 474 -3.38 19.64 -7.70
N GLU A 475 -2.89 18.54 -8.26
CA GLU A 475 -3.56 17.25 -8.20
C GLU A 475 -3.66 16.74 -6.76
N VAL A 476 -4.85 16.25 -6.40
CA VAL A 476 -5.15 15.72 -5.07
C VAL A 476 -5.08 14.20 -5.08
N TYR A 477 -4.46 13.65 -4.05
CA TYR A 477 -4.29 12.23 -3.82
C TYR A 477 -4.77 11.87 -2.41
N LEU A 478 -5.53 10.78 -2.30
CA LEU A 478 -5.92 10.15 -1.04
C LEU A 478 -4.85 9.15 -0.64
N VAL A 479 -4.46 9.12 0.63
CA VAL A 479 -3.36 8.26 1.11
C VAL A 479 -3.92 6.97 1.74
N PRO A 480 -3.68 5.79 1.14
CA PRO A 480 -4.03 4.49 1.72
C PRO A 480 -3.14 4.12 2.92
N TYR A 481 -3.60 3.17 3.73
CA TYR A 481 -2.90 2.65 4.90
C TYR A 481 -1.45 2.22 4.67
N ASP A 482 -1.19 1.52 3.55
CA ASP A 482 0.11 0.90 3.24
C ASP A 482 1.07 1.85 2.51
N ALA A 483 0.72 3.13 2.39
CA ALA A 483 1.55 4.11 1.73
C ALA A 483 2.47 4.83 2.73
N ALA A 484 3.78 4.75 2.47
CA ALA A 484 4.79 5.46 3.25
C ALA A 484 4.77 6.97 2.97
N PRO A 485 5.21 7.83 3.92
CA PRO A 485 5.21 9.28 3.75
C PRO A 485 6.08 9.80 2.60
N ASP A 486 7.16 9.09 2.30
CA ASP A 486 8.09 9.37 1.21
C ASP A 486 7.74 8.58 -0.07
N ALA A 487 6.62 7.86 -0.07
CA ALA A 487 6.20 7.09 -1.23
C ALA A 487 5.94 8.02 -2.43
N PRO A 488 6.30 7.57 -3.65
CA PRO A 488 5.99 8.31 -4.85
C PRO A 488 4.48 8.40 -5.07
N LEU A 489 4.01 9.49 -5.71
CA LEU A 489 2.58 9.81 -5.88
C LEU A 489 1.73 8.67 -6.46
N TYR A 490 2.30 7.79 -7.28
CA TYR A 490 1.56 6.65 -7.85
C TYR A 490 1.15 5.59 -6.81
N ARG A 491 1.78 5.56 -5.63
CA ARG A 491 1.38 4.70 -4.50
C ARG A 491 0.11 5.22 -3.82
N PHE A 492 -0.16 6.52 -3.92
CA PHE A 492 -1.41 7.10 -3.43
C PHE A 492 -2.56 6.87 -4.43
N LEU A 493 -3.79 7.17 -4.02
CA LEU A 493 -4.97 7.08 -4.87
C LEU A 493 -5.31 8.47 -5.42
N PRO A 494 -5.13 8.74 -6.72
CA PRO A 494 -5.49 10.03 -7.29
C PRO A 494 -7.00 10.27 -7.17
N LEU A 495 -7.41 11.48 -6.76
CA LEU A 495 -8.83 11.82 -6.60
C LEU A 495 -9.62 11.65 -7.90
N ARG A 496 -9.00 11.98 -9.04
CA ARG A 496 -9.56 11.75 -10.37
C ARG A 496 -9.90 10.29 -10.65
N ARG A 497 -9.09 9.37 -10.10
CA ARG A 497 -9.31 7.93 -10.24
C ARG A 497 -10.53 7.49 -9.44
N LEU A 498 -10.70 8.00 -8.21
CA LEU A 498 -11.93 7.78 -7.45
C LEU A 498 -13.15 8.26 -8.26
N HIS A 499 -13.14 9.52 -8.74
CA HIS A 499 -14.25 10.06 -9.56
C HIS A 499 -14.53 9.23 -10.80
N SER A 500 -13.49 8.77 -11.50
CA SER A 500 -13.64 7.93 -12.69
C SER A 500 -14.37 6.63 -12.40
N HIS A 501 -14.06 5.94 -11.29
CA HIS A 501 -14.75 4.70 -10.93
C HIS A 501 -16.19 4.97 -10.53
N LEU A 502 -16.43 5.97 -9.68
CA LEU A 502 -17.78 6.34 -9.25
C LEU A 502 -18.66 6.73 -10.44
N ASN A 503 -18.07 7.38 -11.45
CA ASN A 503 -18.80 7.78 -12.64
C ASN A 503 -19.22 6.62 -13.56
N GLN A 504 -18.51 5.49 -13.48
CA GLN A 504 -18.83 4.29 -14.25
C GLN A 504 -19.97 3.49 -13.61
N LEU A 505 -20.36 3.81 -12.37
CA LEU A 505 -21.47 3.17 -11.69
C LEU A 505 -22.80 3.62 -12.30
N ASP A 506 -23.79 2.73 -12.27
CA ASP A 506 -25.17 3.05 -12.63
C ASP A 506 -25.91 3.79 -11.50
N ALA A 507 -25.21 4.29 -10.47
CA ALA A 507 -25.83 4.99 -9.34
C ALA A 507 -26.51 6.29 -9.76
N LYS A 508 -27.66 6.60 -9.13
CA LYS A 508 -28.40 7.86 -9.32
C LYS A 508 -27.61 9.06 -8.85
N LEU A 509 -27.02 8.91 -7.66
CA LEU A 509 -26.32 9.95 -6.93
C LEU A 509 -25.18 9.34 -6.12
N SER A 510 -24.00 9.95 -6.17
CA SER A 510 -22.88 9.65 -5.28
C SER A 510 -22.52 10.89 -4.47
N LEU A 511 -22.60 10.78 -3.14
CA LEU A 511 -22.16 11.81 -2.20
C LEU A 511 -20.80 11.40 -1.64
N VAL A 512 -19.76 12.16 -1.95
CA VAL A 512 -18.37 11.87 -1.59
C VAL A 512 -17.87 12.86 -0.56
N PHE A 513 -17.40 12.37 0.58
CA PHE A 513 -16.89 13.17 1.69
C PHE A 513 -15.41 12.88 1.88
N ILE A 514 -14.59 13.92 1.89
CA ILE A 514 -13.13 13.82 2.04
C ILE A 514 -12.71 14.65 3.25
N ASP A 515 -12.56 13.99 4.38
CA ASP A 515 -12.00 14.53 5.62
C ASP A 515 -10.48 14.27 5.66
N GLY A 516 -9.77 15.00 4.78
CA GLY A 516 -8.34 14.85 4.59
C GLY A 516 -7.53 15.87 5.39
N SER A 517 -6.55 15.45 6.20
CA SER A 517 -5.45 16.34 6.58
C SER A 517 -4.56 16.55 5.36
N MET A 518 -4.36 17.80 4.96
CA MET A 518 -3.69 18.14 3.70
C MET A 518 -2.20 18.43 3.92
N SER A 519 -1.35 17.84 3.10
CA SER A 519 0.04 18.26 2.93
C SER A 519 0.38 18.44 1.45
N ARG A 520 1.44 19.21 1.18
CA ARG A 520 1.87 19.55 -0.19
C ARG A 520 3.23 18.95 -0.47
N VAL A 521 3.37 18.35 -1.65
CA VAL A 521 4.64 17.80 -2.13
C VAL A 521 4.99 18.36 -3.50
N ASN A 522 6.28 18.53 -3.79
CA ASN A 522 6.75 18.90 -5.13
C ASN A 522 7.09 17.62 -5.90
N SER A 523 6.35 17.31 -6.97
CA SER A 523 6.54 16.11 -7.79
C SER A 523 7.92 16.00 -8.47
N THR A 524 8.73 17.06 -8.48
CA THR A 524 10.11 17.06 -9.01
C THR A 524 11.20 16.84 -7.96
N SER A 525 10.87 16.73 -6.67
CA SER A 525 11.84 16.46 -5.61
C SER A 525 11.41 15.25 -4.80
N ALA A 526 12.16 14.15 -4.97
CA ALA A 526 12.08 12.95 -4.11
C ALA A 526 12.64 13.23 -2.70
N SER A 527 12.08 14.23 -2.02
CA SER A 527 12.50 14.64 -0.67
C SER A 527 11.32 15.32 0.04
N THR A 528 10.89 14.70 1.14
CA THR A 528 9.90 15.20 2.11
C THR A 528 10.49 16.25 3.07
N THR A 529 11.69 16.79 2.83
CA THR A 529 12.18 17.90 3.66
C THR A 529 11.46 19.22 3.32
N PRO A 530 11.06 20.00 4.34
CA PRO A 530 10.49 21.33 4.11
C PRO A 530 11.59 22.21 3.50
N SER A 531 11.45 22.55 2.23
CA SER A 531 12.41 23.43 1.57
C SER A 531 12.35 24.83 2.20
N LYS A 532 13.44 25.24 2.85
CA LYS A 532 13.71 26.63 3.26
C LYS A 532 14.22 27.49 2.09
N SER A 533 13.86 27.19 0.84
CA SER A 533 14.27 28.02 -0.30
C SER A 533 13.30 29.19 -0.51
N LYS A 534 13.73 30.38 -0.07
CA LYS A 534 13.12 31.68 -0.36
C LYS A 534 13.08 31.95 -1.87
N LYS A 535 11.98 31.57 -2.52
CA LYS A 535 11.31 32.24 -3.66
C LYS A 535 10.05 31.41 -3.95
N ALA A 536 8.90 31.88 -3.46
CA ALA A 536 7.62 31.21 -3.63
C ALA A 536 7.21 31.26 -5.12
N ALA A 537 7.47 30.20 -5.87
CA ALA A 537 6.56 29.87 -6.96
C ALA A 537 5.20 29.64 -6.30
N THR A 538 4.16 30.33 -6.78
CA THR A 538 2.80 30.22 -6.25
C THR A 538 2.36 28.77 -6.38
N ALA A 539 2.30 28.03 -5.27
CA ALA A 539 1.88 26.63 -5.28
C ALA A 539 0.47 26.53 -5.89
N ALA A 540 0.27 25.57 -6.78
CA ALA A 540 -1.02 25.34 -7.40
C ALA A 540 -2.11 25.08 -6.33
N SER A 541 -3.28 25.67 -6.53
CA SER A 541 -4.42 25.40 -5.65
C SER A 541 -4.87 23.94 -5.80
N PRO A 542 -5.32 23.28 -4.71
CA PRO A 542 -5.81 21.91 -4.79
C PRO A 542 -6.96 21.79 -5.79
N ASN A 543 -6.80 20.92 -6.78
CA ASN A 543 -7.79 20.62 -7.79
C ASN A 543 -8.79 19.60 -7.24
N TRP A 544 -9.71 20.08 -6.41
CA TRP A 544 -10.83 19.30 -5.89
C TRP A 544 -11.86 18.92 -6.96
N GLN A 545 -11.85 19.60 -8.12
CA GLN A 545 -12.68 19.25 -9.28
C GLN A 545 -12.31 17.88 -9.83
N GLY A 546 -11.03 17.52 -9.75
CA GLY A 546 -10.55 16.21 -10.17
C GLY A 546 -10.89 15.94 -11.63
N ALA A 547 -11.74 14.93 -11.88
CA ALA A 547 -12.21 14.56 -13.21
C ALA A 547 -13.69 14.92 -13.47
N LEU A 548 -14.37 15.57 -12.50
CA LEU A 548 -15.81 15.81 -12.54
C LEU A 548 -16.25 16.75 -13.67
N ASP A 549 -15.36 17.58 -14.20
CA ASP A 549 -15.58 18.45 -15.37
C ASP A 549 -15.57 17.69 -16.71
N ARG A 550 -14.81 16.60 -16.81
CA ARG A 550 -14.65 15.78 -18.04
C ARG A 550 -15.55 14.54 -18.06
N VAL A 551 -16.25 14.32 -16.94
CA VAL A 551 -17.16 13.22 -16.64
C VAL A 551 -18.59 13.51 -17.17
N SER A 552 -18.72 14.30 -18.23
CA SER A 552 -20.01 14.71 -18.83
C SER A 552 -20.88 13.57 -19.39
N ASN A 553 -20.39 12.31 -19.38
CA ASN A 553 -21.10 11.11 -19.84
C ASN A 553 -21.45 10.12 -18.70
N GLY A 554 -21.32 10.55 -17.44
CA GLY A 554 -21.78 9.79 -16.28
C GLY A 554 -23.28 9.49 -16.30
N LYS A 555 -23.67 8.31 -15.81
CA LYS A 555 -25.09 7.95 -15.68
C LYS A 555 -25.79 8.62 -14.49
N GLY A 556 -25.04 9.15 -13.52
CA GLY A 556 -25.58 9.84 -12.35
C GLY A 556 -24.67 10.94 -11.81
N LEU A 557 -25.21 11.72 -10.86
CA LEU A 557 -24.55 12.90 -10.31
C LEU A 557 -23.55 12.52 -9.21
N ILE A 558 -22.35 13.10 -9.25
CA ILE A 558 -21.38 13.00 -8.15
C ILE A 558 -21.26 14.38 -7.48
N ILE A 559 -21.48 14.42 -6.17
CA ILE A 559 -21.30 15.62 -5.35
C ILE A 559 -20.22 15.32 -4.32
N GLN A 560 -19.13 16.07 -4.37
CA GLN A 560 -18.03 15.96 -3.43
C GLN A 560 -18.02 17.13 -2.44
N PHE A 561 -17.71 16.79 -1.19
CA PHE A 561 -17.44 17.69 -0.08
C PHE A 561 -16.04 17.42 0.43
N ALA A 562 -15.14 18.39 0.30
CA ALA A 562 -13.78 18.30 0.81
C ALA A 562 -13.52 19.33 1.90
N ARG A 563 -12.71 18.96 2.90
CA ARG A 563 -12.27 19.85 3.96
C ARG A 563 -11.50 21.07 3.41
N ARG A 564 -11.76 22.26 3.98
CA ARG A 564 -10.99 23.49 3.68
C ARG A 564 -9.69 23.53 4.48
N GLU A 565 -8.60 23.96 3.83
CA GLU A 565 -7.23 24.03 4.39
C GLU A 565 -7.13 24.89 5.66
N SER A 566 -7.97 25.93 5.80
CA SER A 566 -7.95 26.88 6.91
C SER A 566 -8.91 26.55 8.07
N GLN A 567 -9.57 25.37 8.05
CA GLN A 567 -10.54 24.99 9.08
C GLN A 567 -10.07 23.79 9.92
N GLN A 568 -10.58 23.70 11.15
CA GLN A 568 -10.45 22.55 12.05
C GLN A 568 -10.93 21.25 11.36
N PRO A 569 -10.61 20.04 11.90
CA PRO A 569 -11.11 18.76 11.37
C PRO A 569 -12.58 18.87 10.99
N PHE A 570 -12.96 18.31 9.84
CA PHE A 570 -14.36 18.25 9.47
C PHE A 570 -15.03 17.48 10.60
N GLN A 571 -15.88 18.13 11.39
CA GLN A 571 -16.59 17.41 12.43
C GLN A 571 -17.55 16.48 11.69
N ALA A 572 -17.16 15.22 11.52
CA ALA A 572 -18.03 14.16 11.01
C ALA A 572 -19.36 14.13 11.77
N GLU A 573 -19.35 14.61 13.03
CA GLU A 573 -20.53 14.95 13.83
C GLU A 573 -21.41 16.04 13.21
N HIS A 574 -20.90 17.12 12.61
CA HIS A 574 -21.74 18.10 11.87
C HIS A 574 -22.34 17.53 10.59
N PHE A 575 -21.63 16.62 9.92
CA PHE A 575 -22.16 15.91 8.75
C PHE A 575 -23.24 14.91 9.12
N LEU A 576 -22.99 14.09 10.15
CA LEU A 576 -23.97 13.18 10.73
C LEU A 576 -25.15 13.93 11.33
N ALA A 577 -24.90 15.07 11.96
CA ALA A 577 -25.92 15.92 12.54
C ALA A 577 -26.84 16.52 11.48
N GLY A 578 -26.32 16.73 10.26
CA GLY A 578 -27.17 17.08 9.12
C GLY A 578 -28.27 16.05 8.89
N PHE A 579 -27.95 14.75 9.02
CA PHE A 579 -28.94 13.67 8.94
C PHE A 579 -29.76 13.46 10.21
N ASP A 580 -29.36 14.05 11.35
CA ASP A 580 -30.14 14.13 12.59
C ASP A 580 -31.21 15.24 12.57
N GLY A 581 -31.51 15.78 11.40
CA GLY A 581 -32.49 16.86 11.22
C GLY A 581 -31.91 18.26 11.42
N GLN A 582 -30.62 18.43 11.74
CA GLN A 582 -30.04 19.79 11.79
C GLN A 582 -29.93 20.43 10.40
N SER A 583 -30.01 19.62 9.34
CA SER A 583 -30.13 20.11 7.97
C SER A 583 -31.55 20.09 7.42
N ASP A 584 -32.58 19.78 8.24
CA ASP A 584 -33.98 19.98 7.85
C ASP A 584 -34.30 21.47 8.06
N LEU A 585 -34.15 22.24 6.99
CA LEU A 585 -34.18 23.71 7.05
C LEU A 585 -35.59 24.27 6.93
N ASP A 586 -36.50 23.51 6.32
CA ASP A 586 -37.92 23.87 6.22
C ASP A 586 -38.81 23.17 7.27
N GLN A 587 -38.21 22.32 8.11
CA GLN A 587 -38.83 21.64 9.25
C GLN A 587 -39.94 20.67 8.83
N ASP A 588 -39.80 20.05 7.65
CA ASP A 588 -40.76 19.10 7.11
C ASP A 588 -40.54 17.65 7.60
N GLY A 589 -39.49 17.43 8.39
CA GLY A 589 -39.08 16.14 8.92
C GLY A 589 -38.21 15.33 7.96
N GLN A 590 -37.77 15.89 6.84
CA GLN A 590 -36.90 15.23 5.87
C GLN A 590 -35.64 16.06 5.64
N VAL A 591 -34.55 15.38 5.28
CA VAL A 591 -33.31 16.07 4.88
C VAL A 591 -33.03 15.74 3.43
N THR A 592 -33.10 16.74 2.57
CA THR A 592 -32.81 16.61 1.14
C THR A 592 -31.35 16.90 0.81
N VAL A 593 -30.89 16.49 -0.38
CA VAL A 593 -29.57 16.88 -0.91
C VAL A 593 -29.41 18.40 -0.94
N GLY A 594 -30.45 19.13 -1.34
CA GLY A 594 -30.44 20.58 -1.41
C GLY A 594 -30.24 21.25 -0.06
N GLU A 595 -30.81 20.70 0.99
CA GLU A 595 -30.63 21.25 2.34
C GLU A 595 -29.30 20.86 2.96
N LEU A 596 -28.82 19.63 2.73
CA LEU A 596 -27.46 19.23 3.11
C LEU A 596 -26.40 20.13 2.44
N LEU A 597 -26.57 20.44 1.15
CA LEU A 597 -25.69 21.38 0.45
C LEU A 597 -25.72 22.77 1.06
N ARG A 598 -26.89 23.22 1.51
CA ARG A 598 -27.08 24.54 2.11
C ARG A 598 -26.48 24.61 3.51
N SER A 599 -26.61 23.56 4.32
CA SER A 599 -26.02 23.49 5.67
C SER A 599 -24.49 23.44 5.64
N LEU A 600 -23.91 22.75 4.65
CA LEU A 600 -22.46 22.66 4.46
C LEU A 600 -21.83 23.87 3.75
N LYS A 601 -22.64 24.85 3.33
CA LYS A 601 -22.16 26.06 2.63
C LYS A 601 -21.19 26.84 3.52
N GLY A 602 -19.97 27.05 3.02
CA GLY A 602 -18.92 27.77 3.74
C GLY A 602 -18.12 26.92 4.74
N GLN A 603 -18.57 25.70 5.02
CA GLN A 603 -17.86 24.72 5.86
C GLN A 603 -16.97 23.80 5.02
N ALA A 604 -17.45 23.40 3.83
CA ALA A 604 -16.72 22.55 2.90
C ALA A 604 -16.36 23.26 1.58
N VAL A 605 -15.46 22.64 0.82
CA VAL A 605 -15.34 22.85 -0.63
C VAL A 605 -16.29 21.87 -1.30
N THR A 606 -17.33 22.39 -1.96
CA THR A 606 -18.33 21.58 -2.66
C THR A 606 -18.10 21.64 -4.16
N VAL A 607 -18.12 20.46 -4.80
CA VAL A 607 -17.80 20.30 -6.22
C VAL A 607 -18.67 19.17 -6.82
N PRO A 608 -19.25 19.34 -8.01
CA PRO A 608 -19.30 20.57 -8.79
C PRO A 608 -20.25 21.59 -8.15
N LEU A 609 -20.26 22.82 -8.69
CA LEU A 609 -21.36 23.74 -8.41
C LEU A 609 -22.63 23.22 -9.09
N ILE A 610 -23.69 23.04 -8.31
CA ILE A 610 -24.96 22.49 -8.77
C ILE A 610 -25.94 23.62 -9.01
N SER A 611 -26.68 23.57 -10.12
CA SER A 611 -27.75 24.53 -10.40
C SER A 611 -28.84 24.44 -9.33
N ALA A 612 -29.38 25.58 -8.91
CA ALA A 612 -30.53 25.62 -7.99
C ALA A 612 -31.78 24.92 -8.56
N SER A 613 -31.82 24.64 -9.86
CA SER A 613 -32.91 23.93 -10.54
C SER A 613 -32.66 22.43 -10.74
N SER A 614 -31.58 21.86 -10.19
CA SER A 614 -31.25 20.44 -10.38
C SER A 614 -32.27 19.54 -9.68
N PRO A 615 -32.85 18.52 -10.36
CA PRO A 615 -33.82 17.62 -9.73
C PRO A 615 -33.20 16.76 -8.62
N GLU A 616 -31.88 16.57 -8.61
CA GLU A 616 -31.18 15.81 -7.58
C GLU A 616 -31.20 16.50 -6.22
N LEU A 617 -31.46 17.82 -6.17
CA LEU A 617 -31.58 18.56 -4.93
C LEU A 617 -32.78 18.12 -4.09
N SER A 618 -33.84 17.57 -4.71
CA SER A 618 -35.03 17.08 -3.99
C SER A 618 -34.92 15.61 -3.56
N ILE A 619 -33.78 14.95 -3.78
CA ILE A 619 -33.57 13.58 -3.30
C ILE A 619 -33.51 13.59 -1.77
N VAL A 620 -34.40 12.85 -1.12
CA VAL A 620 -34.44 12.68 0.33
C VAL A 620 -33.31 11.75 0.78
N LEU A 621 -32.56 12.16 1.78
CA LEU A 621 -31.44 11.43 2.36
C LEU A 621 -31.82 10.77 3.69
N SER A 622 -32.53 11.48 4.58
CA SER A 622 -33.07 10.94 5.85
C SER A 622 -34.49 11.47 6.14
N ARG A 623 -35.18 10.79 7.06
CA ARG A 623 -36.54 11.08 7.55
C ARG A 623 -36.63 10.91 9.07
#